data_AF-A0A193QJ61-F1
#
_entry.id   AF-A0A193QJ61-F1
#
_cell.length_a   1.000
_cell.length_b   1.000
_cell.length_c   1.000
_cell.angle_alpha   90.00
_cell.angle_beta   90.00
_cell.angle_gamma   90.00
#
_symmetry.space_group_name_H-M   'P 1'
#
loop_
_entity.id
_entity.type
_entity.pdbx_description
1 polymer ?
#
loop_
_entity_poly.entity_id
_entity_poly.type
_entity_poly.pdbx_seq_one_letter_code
_entity_poly.pdbx_strand_id
1 'polypeptide(L)'
;MAPVFPSIYGANYSTQKGKFFQRRGDIWIQIERYLPCATGTLNEPLEATAQRWLNELENGTLKTKRAIGSTGATKTAVYKLTEGGLKNNLPMKFAK
;
A
#
# COMPACT_ATOMS: atom_id res chain seq x y z
N MET A 1 12.58 -17.47 -8.55
CA MET A 1 12.59 -16.84 -7.21
C MET A 1 11.57 -15.72 -7.24
N ALA A 2 10.47 -15.80 -6.48
CA ALA A 2 9.45 -14.76 -6.47
C ALA A 2 10.04 -13.47 -5.83
N PRO A 3 9.69 -12.27 -6.32
CA PRO A 3 10.17 -11.03 -5.72
C PRO A 3 9.72 -10.95 -4.26
N VAL A 4 10.68 -10.82 -3.35
CA VAL A 4 10.42 -10.57 -1.94
C VAL A 4 10.14 -9.08 -1.80
N PHE A 5 8.89 -8.72 -1.61
CA PHE A 5 8.50 -7.33 -1.41
C PHE A 5 8.74 -6.90 0.04
N PRO A 6 9.32 -5.71 0.26
CA PRO A 6 9.48 -5.17 1.61
C PRO A 6 8.12 -4.90 2.25
N SER A 7 8.09 -4.98 3.58
CA SER A 7 6.95 -4.53 4.39
C SER A 7 7.44 -3.43 5.32
N ILE A 8 6.97 -2.20 5.10
CA ILE A 8 7.39 -1.00 5.86
C ILE A 8 6.13 -0.29 6.35
N TYR A 9 6.05 -0.03 7.64
CA TYR A 9 4.90 0.61 8.29
C TYR A 9 5.29 1.99 8.81
N GLY A 10 4.94 3.04 8.06
CA GLY A 10 5.16 4.44 8.45
C GLY A 10 4.00 5.03 9.25
N ALA A 11 4.04 6.34 9.47
CA ALA A 11 3.03 7.08 10.23
C ALA A 11 1.71 7.20 9.48
N ASN A 12 1.74 7.65 8.21
CA ASN A 12 0.55 7.82 7.36
C ASN A 12 0.54 6.87 6.18
N TYR A 13 1.69 6.37 5.73
CA TYR A 13 1.78 5.43 4.62
C TYR A 13 2.53 4.16 4.98
N SER A 14 2.16 3.06 4.33
CA SER A 14 2.83 1.78 4.48
C SER A 14 2.85 1.01 3.16
N THR A 15 3.73 0.03 3.08
CA THR A 15 3.83 -0.90 1.96
C THR A 15 3.90 -2.33 2.48
N GLN A 16 3.22 -3.25 1.80
CA GLN A 16 3.24 -4.67 2.11
C GLN A 16 2.86 -5.47 0.87
N LYS A 17 3.58 -6.57 0.59
CA LYS A 17 3.32 -7.47 -0.56
C LYS A 17 3.23 -6.69 -1.89
N GLY A 18 4.08 -5.68 -2.05
CA GLY A 18 4.15 -4.85 -3.26
C GLY A 18 3.01 -3.83 -3.43
N LYS A 19 2.16 -3.64 -2.41
CA LYS A 19 1.02 -2.71 -2.42
C LYS A 19 1.25 -1.60 -1.41
N PHE A 20 0.76 -0.42 -1.71
CA PHE A 20 0.79 0.71 -0.78
C PHE A 20 -0.56 0.94 -0.11
N PHE A 21 -0.50 1.45 1.11
CA PHE A 21 -1.66 1.74 1.95
C PHE A 21 -1.52 3.12 2.59
N GLN A 22 -2.64 3.82 2.69
CA GLN A 22 -2.78 5.08 3.41
C GLN A 22 -3.53 4.84 4.72
N ARG A 23 -3.02 5.39 5.81
CA ARG A 23 -3.66 5.40 7.11
C ARG A 23 -4.81 6.42 7.13
N ARG A 24 -5.94 6.01 7.71
CA ARG A 24 -7.12 6.84 7.96
C ARG A 24 -7.60 6.52 9.38
N GLY A 25 -7.10 7.25 10.37
CA GLY A 25 -7.32 6.89 11.78
C GLY A 25 -6.63 5.58 12.15
N ASP A 26 -7.40 4.61 12.65
CA ASP A 26 -6.89 3.29 13.07
C ASP A 26 -6.92 2.23 11.95
N ILE A 27 -7.31 2.64 10.75
CA ILE A 27 -7.42 1.75 9.61
C ILE A 27 -6.49 2.16 8.47
N TRP A 28 -6.22 1.21 7.59
CA TRP A 28 -5.40 1.35 6.40
C TRP A 28 -6.24 1.06 5.17
N ILE A 29 -6.08 1.86 4.13
CA ILE A 29 -6.79 1.71 2.85
C ILE A 29 -5.76 1.56 1.75
N GLN A 30 -5.96 0.57 0.88
CA GLN A 30 -5.07 0.35 -0.25
C GLN A 30 -5.19 1.50 -1.25
N ILE A 31 -4.05 2.05 -1.69
CA ILE A 31 -3.99 3.07 -2.73
C ILE A 31 -3.59 2.45 -4.07
N GLU A 32 -3.85 3.17 -5.16
CA GLU A 32 -3.52 2.80 -6.54
C GLU A 32 -2.01 2.98 -6.80
N ARG A 33 -1.19 2.27 -6.01
CA ARG A 33 0.26 2.25 -6.18
C ARG A 33 0.82 0.88 -5.84
N TYR A 34 1.77 0.46 -6.66
CA TYR A 34 2.34 -0.88 -6.63
C TYR A 34 3.84 -0.82 -6.89
N LEU A 35 4.63 -1.55 -6.09
CA LEU A 35 6.07 -1.70 -6.34
C LEU A 35 6.31 -2.43 -7.66
N PRO A 36 7.40 -2.10 -8.37
CA PRO A 36 7.80 -2.85 -9.56
C PRO A 36 8.10 -4.31 -9.18
N CYS A 37 7.88 -5.23 -10.13
CA CYS A 37 8.07 -6.66 -9.88
C CYS A 37 9.54 -7.10 -9.82
N ALA A 38 10.49 -6.23 -10.20
CA ALA A 38 11.92 -6.51 -10.19
C ALA A 38 12.75 -5.27 -9.86
N THR A 39 13.89 -5.46 -9.19
CA THR A 39 14.92 -4.44 -8.94
C THR A 39 15.41 -3.78 -10.24
N GLY A 40 15.50 -4.55 -11.33
CA GLY A 40 15.94 -4.06 -12.65
C GLY A 40 15.01 -3.06 -13.32
N THR A 41 13.78 -2.86 -12.83
CA THR A 41 12.86 -1.86 -13.40
C THR A 41 13.32 -0.42 -13.10
N LEU A 42 14.05 -0.20 -12.01
CA LEU A 42 14.55 1.13 -11.60
C LEU A 42 16.05 1.15 -11.26
N ASN A 43 16.79 0.07 -11.52
CA ASN A 43 18.21 -0.11 -11.16
C ASN A 43 18.53 0.10 -9.67
N GLU A 44 17.55 -0.11 -8.78
CA GLU A 44 17.68 0.08 -7.34
C GLU A 44 17.07 -1.11 -6.57
N PRO A 45 17.51 -1.38 -5.33
CA PRO A 45 16.85 -2.33 -4.45
C PRO A 45 15.36 -1.97 -4.24
N LEU A 46 14.47 -2.97 -4.23
CA LEU A 46 13.02 -2.76 -4.03
C LEU A 46 12.72 -2.02 -2.72
N GLU A 47 13.54 -2.25 -1.69
CA GLU A 47 13.45 -1.56 -0.41
C GLU A 47 13.76 -0.06 -0.52
N ALA A 48 14.80 0.31 -1.26
CA ALA A 48 15.16 1.72 -1.49
C ALA A 48 14.05 2.43 -2.28
N THR A 49 13.53 1.80 -3.33
CA THR A 49 12.37 2.34 -4.08
C THR A 49 11.15 2.50 -3.17
N ALA A 50 10.86 1.51 -2.32
CA ALA A 50 9.74 1.55 -1.40
C ALA A 50 9.85 2.71 -0.40
N GLN A 51 11.02 2.89 0.21
CA GLN A 51 11.29 4.01 1.12
C GLN A 51 11.16 5.36 0.41
N ARG A 52 11.74 5.50 -0.80
CA ARG A 52 11.64 6.74 -1.58
C ARG A 52 10.19 7.12 -1.85
N TRP A 53 9.38 6.17 -2.32
CA TRP A 53 7.97 6.45 -2.60
C TRP A 53 7.13 6.68 -1.35
N LEU A 54 7.44 6.02 -0.23
CA LEU A 54 6.81 6.34 1.05
C LEU A 54 7.11 7.79 1.45
N ASN A 55 8.35 8.24 1.32
CA ASN A 55 8.72 9.63 1.60
C ASN A 55 8.01 10.61 0.66
N GLU A 56 7.93 10.33 -0.64
CA GLU A 56 7.19 11.16 -1.59
C GLU A 56 5.68 11.22 -1.30
N LEU A 57 5.11 10.15 -0.72
CA LEU A 57 3.71 10.13 -0.27
C LEU A 57 3.51 10.96 1.00
N GLU A 58 4.41 10.83 1.98
CA GLU A 58 4.39 11.62 3.22
C GLU A 58 4.57 13.12 2.93
N ASN A 59 5.45 13.48 2.00
CA ASN A 59 5.69 14.86 1.56
C ASN A 59 4.57 15.43 0.66
N GLY A 60 3.57 14.63 0.29
CA GLY A 60 2.48 15.06 -0.60
C GLY A 60 2.89 15.28 -2.05
N THR A 61 4.12 14.93 -2.43
CA THR A 61 4.62 14.98 -3.82
C THR A 61 3.84 14.03 -4.72
N LEU A 62 3.40 12.89 -4.17
CA LEU A 62 2.57 11.92 -4.87
C LEU A 62 1.10 12.06 -4.49
N LYS A 63 0.24 12.29 -5.50
CA LYS A 63 -1.21 12.25 -5.33
C LYS A 63 -1.67 10.82 -5.08
N THR A 64 -2.46 10.63 -4.03
CA THR A 64 -3.03 9.34 -3.66
C THR A 64 -4.42 9.15 -4.27
N LYS A 65 -4.62 8.01 -4.92
CA LYS A 65 -5.93 7.54 -5.37
C LYS A 65 -6.23 6.20 -4.70
N ARG A 66 -7.49 5.91 -4.45
CA ARG A 66 -7.89 4.59 -3.90
C ARG A 66 -7.63 3.51 -4.94
N ALA A 67 -7.16 2.35 -4.50
CA ALA A 67 -6.94 1.22 -5.39
C ALA A 67 -8.25 0.80 -6.08
N ILE A 68 -8.16 0.42 -7.35
CA ILE A 68 -9.28 -0.15 -8.11
C ILE A 68 -9.19 -1.69 -8.03
N GLY A 69 -10.35 -2.33 -7.83
CA GLY A 69 -10.49 -3.78 -7.81
C GLY A 69 -10.53 -4.39 -9.22
N SER A 70 -10.50 -5.71 -9.31
CA SER A 70 -10.55 -6.43 -10.60
C SER A 70 -11.83 -6.16 -11.41
N THR A 71 -12.89 -5.71 -10.76
CA THR A 71 -14.18 -5.35 -11.40
C THR A 71 -14.24 -3.90 -11.89
N GLY A 72 -13.15 -3.13 -11.79
CA GLY A 72 -13.14 -1.70 -12.10
C GLY A 72 -13.75 -0.81 -11.01
N ALA A 73 -14.32 -1.40 -9.95
CA ALA A 73 -14.84 -0.65 -8.80
C ALA A 73 -13.73 -0.29 -7.80
N THR A 74 -13.86 0.86 -7.15
CA THR A 74 -12.96 1.29 -6.07
C THR A 74 -12.93 0.25 -4.94
N LYS A 75 -11.73 -0.15 -4.50
CA LYS A 75 -11.58 -1.04 -3.36
C LYS A 75 -12.08 -0.38 -2.08
N THR A 76 -13.06 -1.02 -1.46
CA THR A 76 -13.62 -0.69 -0.15
C THR A 76 -13.03 -1.52 0.99
N ALA A 77 -12.07 -2.40 0.69
CA ALA A 77 -11.35 -3.18 1.68
C ALA A 77 -10.59 -2.26 2.65
N VAL A 78 -10.70 -2.60 3.93
CA VAL A 78 -10.08 -1.87 5.03
C VAL A 78 -9.12 -2.81 5.74
N TYR A 79 -7.93 -2.33 6.09
CA TYR A 79 -6.90 -3.16 6.69
C TYR A 79 -6.58 -2.66 8.09
N LYS A 80 -6.27 -3.58 9.01
CA LYS A 80 -5.74 -3.26 10.33
C LYS A 80 -4.34 -3.83 10.46
N LEU A 81 -3.47 -3.07 11.12
CA LEU A 81 -2.12 -3.52 11.46
C LEU A 81 -2.23 -4.45 12.67
N THR A 82 -1.72 -5.68 12.53
CA THR A 82 -1.61 -6.68 13.59
C THR A 82 -0.15 -7.09 13.74
N GLU A 83 0.22 -7.89 14.76
CA GLU A 83 1.59 -8.39 14.95
C GLU A 83 2.21 -9.05 13.69
N GLY A 84 1.38 -9.57 12.78
CA GLY A 84 1.82 -10.18 11.51
C GLY A 84 1.66 -9.28 10.27
N GLY A 85 1.43 -7.98 10.42
CA GLY A 85 1.23 -7.02 9.34
C GLY A 85 -0.23 -6.64 9.07
N LEU A 86 -0.47 -5.98 7.93
CA LEU A 86 -1.78 -5.53 7.48
C LEU A 86 -2.63 -6.72 7.06
N LYS A 87 -3.72 -6.93 7.81
CA LYS A 87 -4.75 -7.93 7.53
C LYS A 87 -6.03 -7.23 7.09
N ASN A 88 -6.69 -7.79 6.08
CA ASN A 88 -7.97 -7.29 5.60
C ASN A 88 -8.99 -7.47 6.73
N ASN A 89 -9.43 -6.37 7.31
CA ASN A 89 -10.59 -6.33 8.16
C ASN A 89 -11.81 -6.33 7.22
N LEU A 90 -12.84 -7.12 7.53
CA LEU A 90 -14.04 -7.27 6.68
C LEU A 90 -14.47 -5.95 6.02
N PRO A 91 -14.91 -5.97 4.75
CA PRO A 91 -15.28 -4.75 4.04
C PRO A 91 -16.28 -3.95 4.88
N MET A 92 -16.07 -2.63 5.01
CA MET A 92 -17.11 -1.76 5.54
C MET A 92 -18.36 -2.00 4.70
N LYS A 93 -19.37 -2.66 5.31
CA LYS A 93 -20.71 -2.70 4.74
C LYS A 93 -21.20 -1.26 4.79
N PHE A 94 -21.12 -0.55 3.67
CA PHE A 94 -21.99 0.61 3.49
C PHE A 94 -23.40 0.03 3.43
N ALA A 95 -24.08 0.04 4.58
CA ALA A 95 -25.51 -0.17 4.62
C ALA A 95 -26.13 0.93 3.74
N LYS A 96 -26.88 0.51 2.73
CA LYS A 96 -27.70 1.40 1.92
C LYS A 96 -29.12 1.35 2.48
#